data_AF-A0A0M8SV57-F1
#
_entry.id   AF-A0A0M8SV57-F1
#
_cell.length_a   1.000
_cell.length_b   1.000
_cell.length_c   1.000
_cell.angle_alpha   90.00
_cell.angle_beta   90.00
_cell.angle_gamma   90.00
#
_symmetry.space_group_name_H-M   'P 1'
#
loop_
_entity.id
_entity.type
_entity.pdbx_description
1 polymer ?
#
loop_
_entity_poly.entity_id
_entity_poly.type
_entity_poly.pdbx_seq_one_letter_code
_entity_poly.pdbx_strand_id
1 'polypeptide(L)'
;MSSDVNAWRNVAAATGRADRAAAEAGVRRAYRTAGLTEPDRIIWAASPRAAVETVEKLTDAGRSVREEVRTRPWAAERRRMYDELGPSGWAALWSATGAQLWETTAALAERIRTGVAADLASGTGEEGAVRLVLLDAVLGQHDAAWLAAFDGRGDRLAGLAEVARNAGWWWPYEHAVVITERPDVLHRDEAGRLDHGEGPALAYGDGFSLYAWRGMPVPAAFLAELPSLTPERVRAEENAELRRVMLEYYGYDRYLTESGARPVHRDETGVLWRIALDGDEDVAMVEVVNSTPEPDGTYRTYWLRVPPATRTAKDGVAWTFGLEGAAYAPLRQT
;
A
#
# COMPACT_ATOMS: atom_id res chain seq x y z
N MET A 1 -13.16 3.87 28.14
CA MET A 1 -12.10 4.62 27.43
C MET A 1 -12.32 4.43 25.94
N SER A 2 -12.42 5.52 25.15
CA SER A 2 -12.54 5.39 23.70
C SER A 2 -11.28 4.74 23.14
N SER A 3 -11.43 3.81 22.20
CA SER A 3 -10.30 3.39 21.36
C SER A 3 -9.78 4.62 20.63
N ASP A 4 -8.49 4.87 20.71
CA ASP A 4 -7.84 5.94 19.96
C ASP A 4 -7.37 5.38 18.61
N VAL A 5 -8.24 5.45 17.62
CA VAL A 5 -7.94 5.03 16.24
C VAL A 5 -6.76 5.81 15.67
N ASN A 6 -6.56 7.06 16.08
CA ASN A 6 -5.42 7.86 15.62
C ASN A 6 -4.11 7.32 16.20
N ALA A 7 -4.10 6.90 17.47
CA ALA A 7 -2.93 6.24 18.05
C ALA A 7 -2.58 4.95 17.28
N TRP A 8 -3.56 4.12 16.93
CA TRP A 8 -3.31 2.91 16.13
C TRP A 8 -2.93 3.20 14.68
N ARG A 9 -3.42 4.30 14.10
CA ARG A 9 -2.95 4.77 12.79
C ARG A 9 -1.45 5.13 12.83
N ASN A 10 -1.01 5.81 13.88
CA ASN A 10 0.40 6.13 14.09
C ASN A 10 1.25 4.86 14.29
N VAL A 11 0.76 3.89 15.06
CA VAL A 11 1.42 2.59 15.22
C VAL A 11 1.58 1.89 13.87
N ALA A 12 0.50 1.82 13.08
CA ALA A 12 0.51 1.16 11.77
C ALA A 12 1.46 1.80 10.75
N ALA A 13 1.75 3.10 10.91
CA ALA A 13 2.63 3.88 10.05
C ALA A 13 4.02 4.13 10.66
N ALA A 14 4.30 3.57 11.85
CA ALA A 14 5.55 3.83 12.56
C ALA A 14 6.74 3.28 11.77
N THR A 15 7.78 4.12 11.68
CA THR A 15 9.08 3.81 11.08
C THR A 15 10.20 3.96 12.10
N GLY A 16 11.39 3.46 11.76
CA GLY A 16 12.60 3.57 12.58
C GLY A 16 12.77 2.43 13.59
N ARG A 17 13.74 2.57 14.48
CA ARG A 17 14.16 1.46 15.35
C ARG A 17 13.06 1.03 16.32
N ALA A 18 12.95 -0.28 16.52
CA ALA A 18 12.09 -0.88 17.52
C ALA A 18 12.55 -0.56 18.95
N ASP A 19 11.59 -0.45 19.87
CA ASP A 19 11.89 -0.61 21.30
C ASP A 19 11.96 -2.11 21.59
N ARG A 20 13.18 -2.64 21.52
CA ARG A 20 13.39 -4.08 21.66
C ARG A 20 12.95 -4.61 23.02
N ALA A 21 13.23 -3.86 24.10
CA ALA A 21 12.90 -4.31 25.45
C ALA A 21 11.39 -4.39 25.66
N ALA A 22 10.64 -3.36 25.21
CA ALA A 22 9.20 -3.34 25.28
C ALA A 22 8.56 -4.43 24.39
N ALA A 23 9.05 -4.60 23.16
CA ALA A 23 8.58 -5.65 22.26
C ALA A 23 8.78 -7.05 22.85
N GLU A 24 9.96 -7.33 23.41
CA GLU A 24 10.23 -8.62 24.04
C GLU A 24 9.37 -8.88 25.29
N ALA A 25 9.09 -7.84 26.09
CA ALA A 25 8.15 -7.95 27.20
C ALA A 25 6.72 -8.27 26.71
N GLY A 26 6.33 -7.67 25.57
CA GLY A 26 5.08 -7.97 24.86
C GLY A 26 4.99 -9.42 24.39
N VAL A 27 6.05 -9.94 23.78
CA VAL A 27 6.17 -11.34 23.35
C VAL A 27 5.98 -12.28 24.55
N ARG A 28 6.75 -12.10 25.62
CA ARG A 28 6.67 -12.93 26.83
C ARG A 28 5.28 -12.88 27.45
N ARG A 29 4.66 -11.70 27.49
CA ARG A 29 3.29 -11.54 27.95
C ARG A 29 2.30 -12.31 27.08
N ALA A 30 2.43 -12.26 25.76
CA ALA A 30 1.54 -12.98 24.86
C ALA A 30 1.61 -14.51 25.07
N TYR A 31 2.82 -15.06 25.27
CA TYR A 31 3.02 -16.47 25.60
C TYR A 31 2.40 -16.84 26.96
N ARG A 32 2.66 -16.05 28.02
CA ARG A 32 2.04 -16.27 29.34
C ARG A 32 0.51 -16.23 29.27
N THR A 33 -0.06 -15.27 28.54
CA THR A 33 -1.51 -15.17 28.35
C THR A 33 -2.09 -16.35 27.57
N ALA A 34 -1.31 -16.95 26.66
CA ALA A 34 -1.67 -18.18 25.96
C ALA A 34 -1.48 -19.46 26.81
N GLY A 35 -0.93 -19.35 28.03
CA GLY A 35 -0.63 -20.50 28.89
C GLY A 35 0.58 -21.31 28.43
N LEU A 36 1.48 -20.69 27.65
CA LEU A 36 2.71 -21.30 27.14
C LEU A 36 3.92 -20.87 27.98
N THR A 37 4.94 -21.71 28.00
CA THR A 37 6.28 -21.33 28.47
C THR A 37 6.83 -20.21 27.59
N GLU A 38 7.50 -19.22 28.19
CA GLU A 38 8.15 -18.16 27.42
C GLU A 38 9.24 -18.70 26.49
N PRO A 39 9.49 -18.08 25.33
CA PRO A 39 10.53 -18.53 24.43
C PRO A 39 11.92 -18.35 25.05
N ASP A 40 12.79 -19.34 24.86
CA ASP A 40 14.17 -19.32 25.39
C ASP A 40 15.02 -18.26 24.69
N ARG A 41 14.70 -17.96 23.42
CA ARG A 41 15.46 -17.04 22.57
C ARG A 41 14.51 -16.09 21.83
N ILE A 42 14.85 -14.81 21.83
CA ILE A 42 14.22 -13.81 20.95
C ILE A 42 15.30 -13.27 20.02
N ILE A 43 15.14 -13.53 18.73
CA ILE A 43 16.13 -13.26 17.68
C ILE A 43 15.62 -12.08 16.85
N TRP A 44 16.44 -11.04 16.76
CA TRP A 44 16.11 -9.83 16.00
C TRP A 44 16.60 -9.92 14.56
N ALA A 45 15.70 -9.76 13.62
CA ALA A 45 15.97 -9.60 12.20
C ALA A 45 15.76 -8.14 11.76
N ALA A 46 16.51 -7.70 10.75
CA ALA A 46 16.43 -6.32 10.27
C ALA A 46 15.18 -6.05 9.41
N SER A 47 14.60 -7.08 8.79
CA SER A 47 13.40 -6.99 7.96
C SER A 47 12.63 -8.32 7.94
N PRO A 48 11.37 -8.32 7.45
CA PRO A 48 10.63 -9.55 7.17
C PRO A 48 11.36 -10.52 6.23
N ARG A 49 12.13 -10.00 5.26
CA ARG A 49 12.98 -10.84 4.38
C ARG A 49 14.03 -11.58 5.21
N ALA A 50 14.83 -10.86 5.99
CA ALA A 50 15.87 -11.45 6.84
C ALA A 50 15.28 -12.38 7.91
N ALA A 51 14.06 -12.10 8.37
CA ALA A 51 13.36 -12.97 9.31
C ALA A 51 13.00 -14.33 8.69
N VAL A 52 12.53 -14.36 7.44
CA VAL A 52 12.25 -15.64 6.75
C VAL A 52 13.53 -16.46 6.63
N GLU A 53 14.64 -15.88 6.16
CA GLU A 53 15.93 -16.59 6.09
C GLU A 53 16.41 -17.08 7.45
N THR A 54 16.14 -16.33 8.52
CA THR A 54 16.47 -16.70 9.90
C THR A 54 15.63 -17.88 10.35
N VAL A 55 14.32 -17.84 10.12
CA VAL A 55 13.38 -18.92 10.48
C VAL A 55 13.73 -20.22 9.76
N GLU A 56 14.06 -20.17 8.48
CA GLU A 56 14.46 -21.36 7.72
C GLU A 56 15.72 -22.04 8.26
N LYS A 57 16.59 -21.28 8.95
CA LYS A 57 17.82 -21.79 9.58
C LYS A 57 17.61 -22.25 11.01
N LEU A 58 16.40 -22.10 11.59
CA LEU A 58 16.11 -22.56 12.95
C LEU A 58 15.88 -24.07 12.97
N THR A 59 16.75 -24.80 13.67
CA THR A 59 16.68 -26.28 13.75
C THR A 59 16.02 -26.79 15.04
N ASP A 60 15.92 -25.95 16.08
CA ASP A 60 15.52 -26.33 17.44
C ASP A 60 14.44 -25.38 18.02
N ALA A 61 13.72 -24.66 17.16
CA ALA A 61 12.68 -23.72 17.60
C ALA A 61 11.37 -24.40 18.03
N GLY A 62 11.17 -25.67 17.68
CA GLY A 62 9.89 -26.37 17.84
C GLY A 62 8.86 -25.94 16.80
N ARG A 63 7.59 -26.33 16.98
CA ARG A 63 6.52 -25.94 16.04
C ARG A 63 6.11 -24.47 16.23
N SER A 64 5.46 -23.91 15.22
CA SER A 64 4.77 -22.62 15.32
C SER A 64 3.67 -22.70 16.40
N VAL A 65 3.60 -21.66 17.22
CA VAL A 65 2.56 -21.46 18.25
C VAL A 65 1.70 -20.23 17.95
N ARG A 66 1.70 -19.76 16.69
CA ARG A 66 0.89 -18.63 16.23
C ARG A 66 -0.60 -18.83 16.53
N GLU A 67 -1.08 -20.07 16.44
CA GLU A 67 -2.49 -20.39 16.71
C GLU A 67 -2.85 -20.06 18.17
N GLU A 68 -2.03 -20.45 19.12
CA GLU A 68 -2.20 -20.21 20.55
C GLU A 68 -1.94 -18.76 20.94
N VAL A 69 -0.89 -18.15 20.40
CA VAL A 69 -0.45 -16.80 20.78
C VAL A 69 -1.29 -15.71 20.12
N ARG A 70 -1.79 -15.94 18.90
CA ARG A 70 -2.52 -14.94 18.11
C ARG A 70 -3.93 -15.35 17.74
N THR A 71 -4.11 -16.47 17.02
CA THR A 71 -5.42 -16.78 16.42
C THR A 71 -6.52 -17.01 17.47
N ARG A 72 -6.29 -17.90 18.44
CA ARG A 72 -7.27 -18.24 19.47
C ARG A 72 -7.61 -17.07 20.39
N PRO A 73 -6.64 -16.30 20.93
CA PRO A 73 -6.94 -15.12 21.74
C PRO A 73 -7.83 -14.11 21.02
N TRP A 74 -7.56 -13.89 19.73
CA TRP A 74 -8.30 -12.94 18.91
C TRP A 74 -9.70 -13.41 18.57
N ALA A 75 -9.86 -14.69 18.23
CA ALA A 75 -11.17 -15.29 18.02
C ALA A 75 -12.02 -15.24 19.30
N ALA A 76 -11.40 -15.45 20.46
CA ALA A 76 -12.05 -15.36 21.77
C ALA A 76 -12.47 -13.92 22.11
N GLU A 77 -11.60 -12.92 21.88
CA GLU A 77 -11.97 -11.50 22.06
C GLU A 77 -13.11 -11.09 21.13
N ARG A 78 -13.01 -11.44 19.84
CA ARG A 78 -14.06 -11.14 18.86
C ARG A 78 -15.40 -11.76 19.29
N ARG A 79 -15.39 -13.02 19.72
CA ARG A 79 -16.60 -13.70 20.20
C ARG A 79 -17.17 -13.00 21.43
N ARG A 80 -16.35 -12.70 22.45
CA ARG A 80 -16.80 -11.97 23.64
C ARG A 80 -17.47 -10.65 23.27
N MET A 81 -16.84 -9.86 22.40
CA MET A 81 -17.38 -8.56 21.98
C MET A 81 -18.66 -8.70 21.17
N TYR A 82 -18.74 -9.72 20.32
CA TYR A 82 -19.96 -10.01 19.57
C TYR A 82 -21.11 -10.43 20.49
N ASP A 83 -20.84 -11.27 21.49
CA ASP A 83 -21.84 -11.72 22.46
C ASP A 83 -22.34 -10.57 23.36
N GLU A 84 -21.45 -9.64 23.73
CA GLU A 84 -21.75 -8.48 24.59
C GLU A 84 -22.50 -7.36 23.84
N LEU A 85 -22.05 -7.01 22.64
CA LEU A 85 -22.58 -5.87 21.88
C LEU A 85 -23.73 -6.26 20.93
N GLY A 86 -23.88 -7.55 20.66
CA GLY A 86 -24.70 -8.06 19.57
C GLY A 86 -24.17 -7.67 18.19
N PRO A 87 -24.85 -8.14 17.11
CA PRO A 87 -24.39 -7.92 15.73
C PRO A 87 -24.26 -6.44 15.36
N SER A 88 -25.27 -5.62 15.70
CA SER A 88 -25.31 -4.20 15.35
C SER A 88 -24.26 -3.38 16.12
N GLY A 89 -24.08 -3.66 17.41
CA GLY A 89 -23.07 -3.00 18.22
C GLY A 89 -21.65 -3.35 17.78
N TRP A 90 -21.40 -4.62 17.43
CA TRP A 90 -20.15 -5.04 16.82
C TRP A 90 -19.88 -4.32 15.49
N ALA A 91 -20.86 -4.25 14.59
CA ALA A 91 -20.71 -3.56 13.31
C ALA A 91 -20.41 -2.07 13.48
N ALA A 92 -21.11 -1.39 14.40
CA ALA A 92 -20.86 0.01 14.72
C ALA A 92 -19.46 0.22 15.30
N LEU A 93 -19.03 -0.63 16.24
CA LEU A 93 -17.68 -0.58 16.80
C LEU A 93 -16.62 -0.79 15.73
N TRP A 94 -16.75 -1.82 14.89
CA TRP A 94 -15.81 -2.11 13.82
C TRP A 94 -15.70 -0.95 12.84
N SER A 95 -16.83 -0.39 12.40
CA SER A 95 -16.88 0.77 11.50
C SER A 95 -16.21 2.01 12.11
N ALA A 96 -16.43 2.26 13.41
CA ALA A 96 -15.83 3.38 14.13
C ALA A 96 -14.33 3.17 14.44
N THR A 97 -13.79 1.97 14.29
CA THR A 97 -12.41 1.63 14.66
C THR A 97 -11.66 0.92 13.54
N GLY A 98 -11.60 -0.42 13.59
CA GLY A 98 -10.72 -1.22 12.75
C GLY A 98 -10.98 -1.09 11.25
N ALA A 99 -12.23 -0.88 10.84
CA ALA A 99 -12.57 -0.67 9.44
C ALA A 99 -11.82 0.52 8.81
N GLN A 100 -11.53 1.57 9.59
CA GLN A 100 -10.82 2.76 9.11
C GLN A 100 -9.35 2.50 8.79
N LEU A 101 -8.77 1.40 9.31
CA LEU A 101 -7.37 1.05 9.13
C LEU A 101 -7.20 -0.23 8.29
N TRP A 102 -8.27 -0.99 8.08
CA TRP A 102 -8.22 -2.34 7.52
C TRP A 102 -7.63 -2.36 6.12
N GLU A 103 -8.18 -1.60 5.18
CA GLU A 103 -7.74 -1.62 3.78
C GLU A 103 -6.26 -1.27 3.66
N THR A 104 -5.82 -0.19 4.32
CA THR A 104 -4.43 0.27 4.28
C THR A 104 -3.46 -0.71 4.93
N THR A 105 -3.81 -1.30 6.08
CA THR A 105 -2.92 -2.23 6.78
C THR A 105 -2.87 -3.60 6.11
N ALA A 106 -4.00 -4.11 5.61
CA ALA A 106 -4.07 -5.36 4.86
C ALA A 106 -3.32 -5.27 3.53
N ALA A 107 -3.52 -4.18 2.76
CA ALA A 107 -2.82 -3.97 1.49
C ALA A 107 -1.31 -3.85 1.68
N LEU A 108 -0.85 -3.10 2.70
CA LEU A 108 0.58 -3.02 2.99
C LEU A 108 1.15 -4.38 3.41
N ALA A 109 0.45 -5.11 4.29
CA ALA A 109 0.92 -6.40 4.73
C ALA A 109 1.06 -7.39 3.56
N GLU A 110 0.09 -7.41 2.65
CA GLU A 110 0.17 -8.24 1.46
C GLU A 110 1.31 -7.82 0.53
N ARG A 111 1.50 -6.51 0.33
CA ARG A 111 2.61 -6.00 -0.48
C ARG A 111 3.98 -6.42 0.06
N ILE A 112 4.14 -6.43 1.38
CA ILE A 112 5.34 -6.95 2.05
C ILE A 112 5.48 -8.46 1.81
N ARG A 113 4.43 -9.27 1.98
CA ARG A 113 4.52 -10.73 1.72
C ARG A 113 4.96 -11.03 0.30
N THR A 114 4.29 -10.43 -0.67
CA THR A 114 4.61 -10.66 -2.08
C THR A 114 6.01 -10.16 -2.41
N GLY A 115 6.45 -9.04 -1.82
CA GLY A 115 7.81 -8.53 -1.98
C GLY A 115 8.87 -9.47 -1.42
N VAL A 116 8.67 -9.98 -0.19
CA VAL A 116 9.57 -10.96 0.43
C VAL A 116 9.63 -12.25 -0.40
N ALA A 117 8.48 -12.76 -0.85
CA ALA A 117 8.42 -13.97 -1.68
C ALA A 117 9.17 -13.79 -3.01
N ALA A 118 8.95 -12.68 -3.71
CA ALA A 118 9.61 -12.39 -4.98
C ALA A 118 11.13 -12.21 -4.84
N ASP A 119 11.59 -11.66 -3.73
CA ASP A 119 13.00 -11.37 -3.49
C ASP A 119 13.78 -12.61 -2.99
N LEU A 120 13.11 -13.56 -2.35
CA LEU A 120 13.73 -14.80 -1.85
C LEU A 120 13.60 -15.99 -2.81
N ALA A 121 12.52 -16.06 -3.59
CA ALA A 121 12.30 -17.19 -4.49
C ALA A 121 13.11 -17.02 -5.79
N SER A 122 14.06 -17.92 -6.03
CA SER A 122 14.72 -18.04 -7.34
C SER A 122 13.98 -18.97 -8.31
N GLY A 123 12.92 -19.64 -7.84
CA GLY A 123 12.02 -20.50 -8.62
C GLY A 123 10.72 -20.88 -7.88
N THR A 124 9.76 -21.50 -8.58
CA THR A 124 8.39 -21.76 -8.08
C THR A 124 8.30 -22.70 -6.87
N GLY A 125 9.26 -23.60 -6.68
CA GLY A 125 9.33 -24.50 -5.52
C GLY A 125 9.76 -23.80 -4.23
N GLU A 126 10.64 -22.81 -4.33
CA GLU A 126 11.14 -22.02 -3.21
C GLU A 126 10.08 -21.02 -2.73
N GLU A 127 9.30 -20.47 -3.67
CA GLU A 127 8.19 -19.56 -3.37
C GLU A 127 7.15 -20.20 -2.44
N GLY A 128 6.85 -21.49 -2.64
CA GLY A 128 5.94 -22.24 -1.77
C GLY A 128 6.44 -22.37 -0.33
N ALA A 129 7.75 -22.61 -0.14
CA ALA A 129 8.37 -22.73 1.18
C ALA A 129 8.38 -21.38 1.91
N VAL A 130 8.79 -20.31 1.23
CA VAL A 130 8.76 -18.94 1.78
C VAL A 130 7.34 -18.55 2.20
N ARG A 131 6.34 -18.90 1.39
CA ARG A 131 4.93 -18.61 1.71
C ARG A 131 4.47 -19.34 2.97
N LEU A 132 4.89 -20.58 3.20
CA LEU A 132 4.56 -21.31 4.44
C LEU A 132 5.16 -20.62 5.67
N VAL A 133 6.41 -20.16 5.60
CA VAL A 133 7.03 -19.38 6.68
C VAL A 133 6.26 -18.07 6.93
N LEU A 134 5.83 -17.37 5.88
CA LEU A 134 5.04 -16.14 6.00
C LEU A 134 3.65 -16.35 6.63
N LEU A 135 3.07 -17.56 6.56
CA LEU A 135 1.80 -17.87 7.23
C LEU A 135 1.94 -17.95 8.75
N ASP A 136 3.13 -18.26 9.26
CA ASP A 136 3.44 -18.27 10.69
C ASP A 136 3.70 -16.87 11.27
N ALA A 137 3.71 -15.83 10.45
CA ALA A 137 3.90 -14.47 10.92
C ALA A 137 2.67 -13.94 11.69
N VAL A 138 2.95 -13.26 12.80
CA VAL A 138 2.10 -12.26 13.43
C VAL A 138 2.55 -10.89 12.93
N LEU A 139 1.61 -10.06 12.47
CA LEU A 139 1.93 -8.92 11.60
C LEU A 139 2.30 -7.65 12.37
N GLY A 140 2.42 -7.75 13.70
CA GLY A 140 2.84 -6.67 14.59
C GLY A 140 2.07 -5.38 14.34
N GLN A 141 2.75 -4.30 13.96
CA GLN A 141 2.11 -3.01 13.69
C GLN A 141 1.04 -3.05 12.57
N HIS A 142 1.10 -4.02 11.65
CA HIS A 142 0.09 -4.16 10.59
C HIS A 142 -1.15 -4.97 11.03
N ASP A 143 -1.17 -5.47 12.26
CA ASP A 143 -2.38 -5.99 12.92
C ASP A 143 -3.23 -4.86 13.59
N ALA A 144 -2.78 -3.59 13.48
CA ALA A 144 -3.37 -2.41 14.14
C ALA A 144 -4.88 -2.23 13.95
N ALA A 145 -5.44 -2.57 12.78
CA ALA A 145 -6.88 -2.44 12.54
C ALA A 145 -7.71 -3.20 13.58
N TRP A 146 -7.32 -4.43 13.86
CA TRP A 146 -8.01 -5.24 14.85
C TRP A 146 -7.65 -4.87 16.27
N LEU A 147 -6.38 -4.55 16.53
CA LEU A 147 -5.96 -4.09 17.85
C LEU A 147 -6.70 -2.81 18.26
N ALA A 148 -6.96 -1.90 17.31
CA ALA A 148 -7.81 -0.72 17.52
C ALA A 148 -9.25 -1.09 17.93
N ALA A 149 -9.85 -2.12 17.33
CA ALA A 149 -11.19 -2.56 17.68
C ALA A 149 -11.27 -3.14 19.10
N PHE A 150 -10.21 -3.80 19.58
CA PHE A 150 -10.16 -4.41 20.91
C PHE A 150 -9.54 -3.51 21.99
N ASP A 151 -8.88 -2.42 21.61
CA ASP A 151 -8.11 -1.59 22.55
C ASP A 151 -8.97 -1.05 23.70
N GLY A 152 -8.48 -1.18 24.92
CA GLY A 152 -9.19 -0.78 26.14
C GLY A 152 -10.43 -1.60 26.48
N ARG A 153 -10.68 -2.74 25.80
CA ARG A 153 -11.85 -3.61 26.03
C ARG A 153 -11.49 -4.97 26.64
N GLY A 154 -10.21 -5.24 26.85
CA GLY A 154 -9.72 -6.46 27.50
C GLY A 154 -8.20 -6.57 27.46
N ASP A 155 -7.64 -7.38 28.35
CA ASP A 155 -6.19 -7.56 28.49
C ASP A 155 -5.61 -8.71 27.67
N ARG A 156 -6.48 -9.54 27.06
CA ARG A 156 -6.07 -10.79 26.40
C ARG A 156 -5.14 -10.55 25.21
N LEU A 157 -5.27 -9.42 24.52
CA LEU A 157 -4.42 -9.07 23.38
C LEU A 157 -3.34 -8.06 23.74
N ALA A 158 -3.18 -7.71 25.01
CA ALA A 158 -2.33 -6.60 25.35
C ALA A 158 -0.83 -6.94 25.26
N GLY A 159 -0.44 -8.22 25.21
CA GLY A 159 0.90 -8.65 24.76
C GLY A 159 1.12 -8.41 23.27
N LEU A 160 0.16 -8.80 22.41
CA LEU A 160 0.19 -8.53 20.97
C LEU A 160 0.22 -7.03 20.67
N ALA A 161 -0.57 -6.26 21.42
CA ALA A 161 -0.61 -4.80 21.32
C ALA A 161 0.73 -4.15 21.69
N GLU A 162 1.41 -4.67 22.72
CA GLU A 162 2.73 -4.20 23.10
C GLU A 162 3.77 -4.47 22.01
N VAL A 163 3.75 -5.65 21.38
CA VAL A 163 4.65 -5.94 20.25
C VAL A 163 4.36 -4.99 19.09
N ALA A 164 3.09 -4.83 18.71
CA ALA A 164 2.70 -3.96 17.60
C ALA A 164 3.13 -2.49 17.81
N ARG A 165 3.09 -2.00 19.05
CA ARG A 165 3.53 -0.64 19.40
C ARG A 165 5.04 -0.44 19.37
N ASN A 166 5.83 -1.51 19.38
CA ASN A 166 7.26 -1.41 19.58
C ASN A 166 8.12 -2.10 18.50
N ALA A 167 7.53 -2.92 17.62
CA ALA A 167 8.27 -3.69 16.62
C ALA A 167 7.44 -3.99 15.35
N GLY A 168 8.10 -4.60 14.37
CA GLY A 168 7.50 -5.11 13.15
C GLY A 168 6.84 -6.48 13.32
N TRP A 169 6.95 -7.30 12.28
CA TRP A 169 6.42 -8.67 12.25
C TRP A 169 7.25 -9.60 13.13
N TRP A 170 6.63 -10.70 13.55
CA TRP A 170 7.30 -11.70 14.35
C TRP A 170 6.71 -13.10 14.15
N TRP A 171 7.54 -14.12 14.36
CA TRP A 171 7.24 -15.53 14.17
C TRP A 171 7.37 -16.26 15.50
N PRO A 172 6.25 -16.69 16.11
CA PRO A 172 6.27 -17.36 17.39
C PRO A 172 6.40 -18.89 17.24
N TYR A 173 7.49 -19.46 17.78
CA TYR A 173 7.70 -20.90 17.93
C TYR A 173 7.80 -21.31 19.41
N GLU A 174 7.77 -22.60 19.72
CA GLU A 174 7.79 -23.11 21.11
C GLU A 174 9.02 -22.63 21.91
N HIS A 175 10.20 -22.62 21.29
CA HIS A 175 11.49 -22.34 21.96
C HIS A 175 12.20 -21.09 21.45
N ALA A 176 11.68 -20.46 20.40
CA ALA A 176 12.27 -19.26 19.82
C ALA A 176 11.22 -18.32 19.22
N VAL A 177 11.55 -17.03 19.19
CA VAL A 177 10.82 -16.03 18.43
C VAL A 177 11.78 -15.31 17.51
N VAL A 178 11.41 -15.15 16.25
CA VAL A 178 12.09 -14.21 15.34
C VAL A 178 11.22 -12.96 15.26
N ILE A 179 11.79 -11.78 15.51
CA ILE A 179 11.08 -10.50 15.51
C ILE A 179 11.84 -9.48 14.69
N THR A 180 11.12 -8.59 14.01
CA THR A 180 11.71 -7.63 13.08
C THR A 180 11.73 -6.21 13.64
N GLU A 181 12.75 -5.45 13.22
CA GLU A 181 12.70 -3.99 13.24
C GLU A 181 11.52 -3.47 12.39
N ARG A 182 11.19 -2.17 12.52
CA ARG A 182 10.22 -1.52 11.63
C ARG A 182 10.92 -1.07 10.34
N PRO A 183 10.16 -0.76 9.26
CA PRO A 183 10.75 -0.08 8.12
C PRO A 183 11.36 1.27 8.54
N ASP A 184 12.45 1.68 7.92
CA ASP A 184 13.04 3.01 8.08
C ASP A 184 12.30 4.06 7.26
N VAL A 185 11.74 3.63 6.12
CA VAL A 185 11.01 4.47 5.16
C VAL A 185 9.63 3.91 4.90
N LEU A 186 8.62 4.79 4.90
CA LEU A 186 7.26 4.47 4.47
C LEU A 186 6.62 5.71 3.83
N HIS A 187 6.45 5.68 2.51
CA HIS A 187 5.76 6.71 1.72
C HIS A 187 4.47 6.15 1.15
N ARG A 188 3.43 6.97 1.19
CA ARG A 188 2.08 6.63 0.73
C ARG A 188 1.41 7.80 0.05
N ASP A 189 0.51 7.48 -0.88
CA ASP A 189 -0.42 8.45 -1.44
C ASP A 189 -1.57 8.77 -0.47
N GLU A 190 -2.43 9.72 -0.84
CA GLU A 190 -3.59 10.13 -0.03
C GLU A 190 -4.59 8.99 0.21
N ALA A 191 -4.61 7.97 -0.66
CA ALA A 191 -5.42 6.76 -0.50
C ALA A 191 -4.75 5.71 0.41
N GLY A 192 -3.54 5.98 0.92
CA GLY A 192 -2.77 5.11 1.79
C GLY A 192 -2.02 3.97 1.08
N ARG A 193 -1.95 3.98 -0.26
CA ARG A 193 -1.18 2.99 -1.03
C ARG A 193 0.28 3.39 -1.06
N LEU A 194 1.20 2.42 -1.18
CA LEU A 194 2.63 2.72 -1.34
C LEU A 194 2.85 3.58 -2.59
N ASP A 195 3.57 4.69 -2.43
CA ASP A 195 3.85 5.62 -3.53
C ASP A 195 5.08 6.45 -3.23
N HIS A 196 6.09 6.39 -4.11
CA HIS A 196 7.25 7.28 -4.07
C HIS A 196 7.96 7.30 -5.44
N GLY A 197 7.97 8.46 -6.11
CA GLY A 197 8.52 8.60 -7.46
C GLY A 197 10.05 8.72 -7.53
N GLU A 198 10.72 9.02 -6.43
CA GLU A 198 12.17 9.31 -6.40
C GLU A 198 12.99 8.21 -5.68
N GLY A 199 12.34 7.17 -5.17
CA GLY A 199 13.00 6.13 -4.41
C GLY A 199 12.06 5.04 -3.91
N PRO A 200 12.48 4.22 -2.93
CA PRO A 200 11.62 3.19 -2.38
C PRO A 200 10.43 3.81 -1.64
N ALA A 201 9.25 3.24 -1.81
CA ALA A 201 8.06 3.59 -1.05
C ALA A 201 8.06 2.92 0.33
N LEU A 202 8.80 1.82 0.48
CA LEU A 202 9.09 1.18 1.76
C LEU A 202 10.53 0.68 1.75
N ALA A 203 11.29 0.89 2.83
CA ALA A 203 12.64 0.37 2.96
C ALA A 203 12.97 -0.04 4.39
N TYR A 204 13.74 -1.11 4.54
CA TYR A 204 14.34 -1.57 5.79
C TYR A 204 15.86 -1.35 5.78
N GLY A 205 16.46 -1.27 6.96
CA GLY A 205 17.88 -0.94 7.12
C GLY A 205 18.87 -1.99 6.59
N ASP A 206 18.41 -3.18 6.22
CA ASP A 206 19.20 -4.23 5.55
C ASP A 206 19.14 -4.18 4.01
N GLY A 207 18.45 -3.18 3.46
CA GLY A 207 18.31 -2.98 2.02
C GLY A 207 17.06 -3.59 1.39
N PHE A 208 16.28 -4.40 2.13
CA PHE A 208 14.99 -4.88 1.62
C PHE A 208 14.05 -3.70 1.38
N SER A 209 13.65 -3.51 0.12
CA SER A 209 12.94 -2.31 -0.33
C SER A 209 11.83 -2.65 -1.32
N LEU A 210 10.73 -1.91 -1.25
CA LEU A 210 9.60 -2.00 -2.17
C LEU A 210 9.40 -0.64 -2.84
N TYR A 211 9.27 -0.67 -4.16
CA TYR A 211 9.07 0.48 -5.01
C TYR A 211 7.67 0.44 -5.59
N ALA A 212 6.99 1.58 -5.58
CA ALA A 212 5.63 1.68 -6.07
C ALA A 212 5.31 3.08 -6.56
N TRP A 213 4.48 3.14 -7.62
CA TRP A 213 3.90 4.36 -8.16
C TRP A 213 2.38 4.27 -8.01
N ARG A 214 1.79 5.12 -7.16
CA ARG A 214 0.35 5.17 -6.84
C ARG A 214 -0.25 3.80 -6.50
N GLY A 215 0.51 2.99 -5.76
CA GLY A 215 0.16 1.62 -5.36
C GLY A 215 0.53 0.52 -6.37
N MET A 216 0.94 0.86 -7.59
CA MET A 216 1.39 -0.10 -8.60
C MET A 216 2.88 -0.44 -8.35
N PRO A 217 3.23 -1.72 -8.10
CA PRO A 217 4.63 -2.12 -7.90
C PRO A 217 5.47 -1.90 -9.16
N VAL A 218 6.58 -1.17 -9.04
CA VAL A 218 7.50 -0.90 -10.16
C VAL A 218 8.92 -1.36 -9.83
N PRO A 219 9.74 -1.73 -10.82
CA PRO A 219 11.16 -1.99 -10.59
C PRO A 219 11.92 -0.74 -10.15
N ALA A 220 12.95 -0.89 -9.31
CA ALA A 220 13.83 0.21 -8.91
C ALA A 220 14.50 0.88 -10.12
N ALA A 221 14.98 0.06 -11.08
CA ALA A 221 15.60 0.54 -12.31
C ALA A 221 14.65 1.38 -13.17
N PHE A 222 13.35 1.06 -13.16
CA PHE A 222 12.34 1.82 -13.88
C PHE A 222 12.20 3.25 -13.32
N LEU A 223 12.15 3.39 -11.99
CA LEU A 223 12.10 4.73 -11.37
C LEU A 223 13.38 5.54 -11.63
N ALA A 224 14.54 4.89 -11.61
CA ALA A 224 15.82 5.54 -11.92
C ALA A 224 15.92 6.03 -13.38
N GLU A 225 15.17 5.41 -14.30
CA GLU A 225 15.10 5.82 -15.71
C GLU A 225 14.23 7.07 -15.92
N LEU A 226 13.21 7.29 -15.06
CA LEU A 226 12.20 8.35 -15.22
C LEU A 226 12.78 9.75 -15.51
N PRO A 227 13.81 10.25 -14.79
CA PRO A 227 14.37 11.58 -15.04
C PRO A 227 15.02 11.75 -16.41
N SER A 228 15.34 10.64 -17.09
CA SER A 228 16.01 10.60 -18.40
C SER A 228 15.11 10.17 -19.55
N LEU A 229 13.80 10.05 -19.31
CA LEU A 229 12.83 9.64 -20.31
C LEU A 229 12.89 10.52 -21.57
N THR A 230 12.61 9.91 -22.72
CA THR A 230 12.35 10.60 -23.99
C THR A 230 11.01 10.12 -24.57
N PRO A 231 10.35 10.89 -25.45
CA PRO A 231 9.10 10.47 -26.07
C PRO A 231 9.21 9.13 -26.82
N GLU A 232 10.35 8.85 -27.44
CA GLU A 232 10.63 7.60 -28.15
C GLU A 232 10.67 6.41 -27.17
N ARG A 233 11.33 6.59 -26.02
CA ARG A 233 11.40 5.54 -24.99
C ARG A 233 10.02 5.24 -24.41
N VAL A 234 9.22 6.27 -24.15
CA VAL A 234 7.82 6.11 -23.72
C VAL A 234 7.01 5.35 -24.76
N ARG A 235 7.17 5.66 -26.06
CA ARG A 235 6.47 4.97 -27.15
C ARG A 235 6.89 3.50 -27.28
N ALA A 236 8.17 3.22 -27.07
CA ALA A 236 8.73 1.87 -27.19
C ALA A 236 8.44 0.96 -25.98
N GLU A 237 7.89 1.49 -24.88
CA GLU A 237 7.52 0.68 -23.73
C GLU A 237 6.32 -0.21 -24.07
N GLU A 238 6.48 -1.52 -24.03
CA GLU A 238 5.43 -2.49 -24.37
C GLU A 238 4.41 -2.64 -23.23
N ASN A 239 4.86 -2.53 -21.98
CA ASN A 239 3.98 -2.67 -20.84
C ASN A 239 3.12 -1.41 -20.66
N ALA A 240 1.82 -1.54 -20.95
CA ALA A 240 0.86 -0.44 -20.88
C ALA A 240 0.79 0.25 -19.51
N GLU A 241 0.97 -0.49 -18.41
CA GLU A 241 0.97 0.07 -17.05
C GLU A 241 2.24 0.88 -16.78
N LEU A 242 3.42 0.39 -17.18
CA LEU A 242 4.67 1.14 -17.07
C LEU A 242 4.66 2.38 -17.96
N ARG A 243 4.19 2.25 -19.20
CA ARG A 243 4.05 3.38 -20.13
C ARG A 243 3.10 4.44 -19.60
N ARG A 244 2.02 4.05 -18.92
CA ARG A 244 1.12 4.99 -18.24
C ARG A 244 1.84 5.76 -17.14
N VAL A 245 2.67 5.11 -16.33
CA VAL A 245 3.49 5.79 -15.32
C VAL A 245 4.48 6.74 -15.98
N MET A 246 5.15 6.31 -17.05
CA MET A 246 6.07 7.17 -17.80
C MET A 246 5.38 8.44 -18.32
N LEU A 247 4.20 8.31 -18.95
CA LEU A 247 3.43 9.46 -19.44
C LEU A 247 3.00 10.41 -18.32
N GLU A 248 2.61 9.85 -17.18
CA GLU A 248 2.20 10.63 -16.02
C GLU A 248 3.36 11.38 -15.36
N TYR A 249 4.52 10.74 -15.25
CA TYR A 249 5.75 11.38 -14.78
C TYR A 249 6.25 12.44 -15.77
N TYR A 250 6.26 12.12 -17.06
CA TYR A 250 6.81 12.99 -18.12
C TYR A 250 5.99 14.27 -18.32
N GLY A 251 4.69 14.19 -18.04
CA GLY A 251 3.73 15.24 -18.37
C GLY A 251 3.18 15.07 -19.78
N TYR A 252 1.86 15.04 -19.89
CA TYR A 252 1.17 14.88 -21.18
C TYR A 252 1.38 16.07 -22.11
N ASP A 253 1.51 17.28 -21.57
CA ASP A 253 1.80 18.51 -22.32
C ASP A 253 3.16 18.43 -23.03
N ARG A 254 4.18 18.04 -22.27
CA ARG A 254 5.55 17.88 -22.77
C ARG A 254 5.62 16.74 -23.76
N TYR A 255 5.00 15.60 -23.44
CA TYR A 255 4.95 14.45 -24.34
C TYR A 255 4.27 14.80 -25.66
N LEU A 256 3.11 15.45 -25.67
CA LEU A 256 2.39 15.82 -26.90
C LEU A 256 3.20 16.80 -27.76
N THR A 257 3.86 17.77 -27.14
CA THR A 257 4.72 18.74 -27.84
C THR A 257 5.94 18.08 -28.47
N GLU A 258 6.61 17.19 -27.75
CA GLU A 258 7.88 16.60 -28.18
C GLU A 258 7.71 15.32 -29.02
N SER A 259 6.59 14.60 -28.90
CA SER A 259 6.32 13.35 -29.63
C SER A 259 5.86 13.54 -31.08
N GLY A 260 5.66 14.79 -31.52
CA GLY A 260 5.09 15.12 -32.83
C GLY A 260 3.61 14.76 -32.96
N ALA A 261 2.87 14.70 -31.84
CA ALA A 261 1.44 14.45 -31.84
C ALA A 261 0.69 15.52 -32.66
N ARG A 262 -0.40 15.12 -33.31
CA ARG A 262 -1.20 16.02 -34.14
C ARG A 262 -2.58 16.24 -33.52
N PRO A 263 -3.09 17.48 -33.51
CA PRO A 263 -4.47 17.72 -33.11
C PRO A 263 -5.42 17.05 -34.11
N VAL A 264 -6.40 16.30 -33.59
CA VAL A 264 -7.40 15.56 -34.39
C VAL A 264 -8.68 16.37 -34.56
N HIS A 265 -9.03 17.18 -33.56
CA HIS A 265 -10.20 18.06 -33.62
C HIS A 265 -9.98 19.30 -32.74
N ARG A 266 -10.55 20.44 -33.11
CA ARG A 266 -10.55 21.66 -32.29
C ARG A 266 -11.90 22.34 -32.41
N ASP A 267 -12.47 22.72 -31.26
CA ASP A 267 -13.70 23.52 -31.19
C ASP A 267 -13.61 24.50 -30.01
N GLU A 268 -14.73 25.16 -29.69
CA GLU A 268 -14.80 26.15 -28.60
C GLU A 268 -14.62 25.57 -27.19
N THR A 269 -14.68 24.24 -27.03
CA THR A 269 -14.51 23.56 -25.75
C THR A 269 -13.08 23.09 -25.51
N GLY A 270 -12.25 22.96 -26.56
CA GLY A 270 -10.85 22.56 -26.43
C GLY A 270 -10.23 21.96 -27.70
N VAL A 271 -9.12 21.27 -27.51
CA VAL A 271 -8.40 20.55 -28.58
C VAL A 271 -8.33 19.07 -28.24
N LEU A 272 -8.79 18.21 -29.15
CA LEU A 272 -8.63 16.77 -29.06
C LEU A 272 -7.30 16.38 -29.71
N TRP A 273 -6.46 15.71 -28.94
CA TRP A 273 -5.18 15.16 -29.34
C TRP A 273 -5.25 13.64 -29.38
N ARG A 274 -4.51 13.04 -30.30
CA ARG A 274 -4.35 11.58 -30.37
C ARG A 274 -2.90 11.22 -30.59
N ILE A 275 -2.42 10.33 -29.76
CA ILE A 275 -1.11 9.70 -29.87
C ILE A 275 -1.37 8.28 -30.35
N ALA A 276 -0.93 7.98 -31.57
CA ALA A 276 -0.92 6.60 -32.06
C ALA A 276 0.14 5.81 -31.28
N LEU A 277 -0.27 4.69 -30.70
CA LEU A 277 0.63 3.75 -30.05
C LEU A 277 0.65 2.45 -30.86
N ASP A 278 1.82 2.10 -31.38
CA ASP A 278 1.96 0.88 -32.18
C ASP A 278 1.74 -0.35 -31.30
N GLY A 279 0.73 -1.17 -31.65
CA GLY A 279 0.41 -2.39 -30.90
C GLY A 279 -0.45 -2.20 -29.65
N ASP A 280 -0.97 -0.99 -29.40
CA ASP A 280 -1.85 -0.69 -28.26
C ASP A 280 -3.00 0.26 -28.65
N GLU A 281 -3.93 0.52 -27.73
CA GLU A 281 -5.01 1.49 -27.92
C GLU A 281 -4.45 2.93 -27.91
N ASP A 282 -4.85 3.74 -28.89
CA ASP A 282 -4.44 5.15 -29.01
C ASP A 282 -4.73 5.92 -27.71
N VAL A 283 -3.81 6.80 -27.33
CA VAL A 283 -4.07 7.72 -26.22
C VAL A 283 -4.77 8.95 -26.76
N ALA A 284 -6.04 9.12 -26.38
CA ALA A 284 -6.82 10.32 -26.68
C ALA A 284 -6.88 11.25 -25.46
N MET A 285 -6.68 12.55 -25.71
CA MET A 285 -6.69 13.58 -24.67
C MET A 285 -7.38 14.85 -25.13
N VAL A 286 -8.05 15.53 -24.22
CA VAL A 286 -8.54 16.89 -24.45
C VAL A 286 -7.70 17.90 -23.69
N GLU A 287 -7.20 18.88 -24.44
CA GLU A 287 -6.58 20.11 -23.93
C GLU A 287 -7.70 21.12 -23.68
N VAL A 288 -7.87 21.55 -22.44
CA VAL A 288 -8.86 22.55 -22.03
C VAL A 288 -8.20 23.62 -21.18
N VAL A 289 -8.65 24.86 -21.31
CA VAL A 289 -8.26 25.95 -20.40
C VAL A 289 -9.38 26.10 -19.38
N ASN A 290 -9.05 26.22 -18.09
CA ASN A 290 -10.07 26.51 -17.07
C ASN A 290 -10.88 27.76 -17.45
N SER A 291 -12.18 27.74 -17.18
CA SER A 291 -13.02 28.92 -17.44
C SER A 291 -12.92 29.96 -16.33
N THR A 292 -12.41 29.58 -15.15
CA THR A 292 -12.24 30.46 -13.98
C THR A 292 -10.75 30.70 -13.76
N PRO A 293 -10.28 31.95 -13.66
CA PRO A 293 -8.89 32.22 -13.35
C PRO A 293 -8.54 31.71 -11.95
N GLU A 294 -7.30 31.26 -11.78
CA GLU A 294 -6.70 30.93 -10.50
C GLU A 294 -6.68 32.18 -9.58
N PRO A 295 -6.44 32.02 -8.26
CA PRO A 295 -6.39 33.16 -7.33
C PRO A 295 -5.40 34.27 -7.70
N ASP A 296 -4.40 33.96 -8.54
CA ASP A 296 -3.40 34.90 -9.06
C ASP A 296 -3.78 35.53 -10.42
N GLY A 297 -4.99 35.25 -10.92
CA GLY A 297 -5.50 35.76 -12.20
C GLY A 297 -5.06 34.96 -13.43
N THR A 298 -4.28 33.90 -13.26
CA THR A 298 -3.81 33.06 -14.38
C THR A 298 -4.82 32.01 -14.79
N TYR A 299 -4.75 31.58 -16.04
CA TYR A 299 -5.53 30.46 -16.54
C TYR A 299 -4.61 29.26 -16.71
N ARG A 300 -5.08 28.08 -16.31
CA ARG A 300 -4.36 26.82 -16.41
C ARG A 300 -4.90 25.96 -17.53
N THR A 301 -3.99 25.41 -18.33
CA THR A 301 -4.29 24.37 -19.30
C THR A 301 -4.27 23.01 -18.62
N TYR A 302 -5.35 22.27 -18.78
CA TYR A 302 -5.51 20.91 -18.30
C TYR A 302 -5.54 19.94 -19.48
N TRP A 303 -4.92 18.79 -19.29
CA TRP A 303 -4.85 17.71 -20.27
C TRP A 303 -5.56 16.50 -19.69
N LEU A 304 -6.77 16.22 -20.15
CA LEU A 304 -7.63 15.18 -19.59
C LEU A 304 -7.68 13.99 -20.54
N ARG A 305 -7.35 12.81 -20.02
CA ARG A 305 -7.47 11.56 -20.78
C ARG A 305 -8.95 11.23 -21.00
N VAL A 306 -9.29 10.86 -22.24
CA VAL A 306 -10.66 10.52 -22.66
C VAL A 306 -10.66 9.17 -23.37
N PRO A 307 -11.83 8.52 -23.55
CA PRO A 307 -11.91 7.26 -24.28
C PRO A 307 -11.29 7.38 -25.68
N PRO A 308 -10.52 6.39 -26.16
CA PRO A 308 -9.83 6.48 -27.45
C PRO A 308 -10.76 6.61 -28.66
N ALA A 309 -12.00 6.11 -28.53
CA ALA A 309 -13.07 6.27 -29.52
C ALA A 309 -13.64 7.71 -29.62
N THR A 310 -13.24 8.64 -28.74
CA THR A 310 -13.67 10.04 -28.75
C THR A 310 -13.34 10.71 -30.09
N ARG A 311 -14.32 11.42 -30.67
CA ARG A 311 -14.21 12.02 -32.01
C ARG A 311 -14.09 13.54 -32.03
N THR A 312 -14.68 14.22 -31.05
CA THR A 312 -14.66 15.69 -30.95
C THR A 312 -14.10 16.14 -29.60
N ALA A 313 -13.62 17.38 -29.52
CA ALA A 313 -13.15 17.94 -28.25
C ALA A 313 -14.32 18.06 -27.27
N LYS A 314 -15.48 18.52 -27.74
CA LYS A 314 -16.71 18.59 -26.94
C LYS A 314 -17.12 17.27 -26.31
N ASP A 315 -17.12 16.17 -27.05
CA ASP A 315 -17.46 14.84 -26.51
C ASP A 315 -16.47 14.41 -25.42
N GLY A 316 -15.18 14.67 -25.64
CA GLY A 316 -14.14 14.37 -24.66
C GLY A 316 -14.31 15.18 -23.38
N VAL A 317 -14.55 16.49 -23.48
CA VAL A 317 -14.81 17.34 -22.30
C VAL A 317 -16.07 16.90 -21.58
N ALA A 318 -17.17 16.66 -22.29
CA ALA A 318 -18.43 16.20 -21.71
C ALA A 318 -18.25 14.90 -20.91
N TRP A 319 -17.48 13.95 -21.44
CA TRP A 319 -17.17 12.69 -20.78
C TRP A 319 -16.46 12.89 -19.44
N THR A 320 -15.57 13.89 -19.31
CA THR A 320 -14.88 14.18 -18.03
C THR A 320 -15.84 14.65 -16.92
N PHE A 321 -17.04 15.10 -17.30
CA PHE A 321 -18.13 15.45 -16.37
C PHE A 321 -19.20 14.35 -16.25
N GLY A 322 -19.00 13.18 -16.87
CA GLY A 322 -19.99 12.10 -16.90
C GLY A 322 -21.21 12.40 -17.77
N LEU A 323 -21.08 13.28 -18.76
CA LEU A 323 -22.16 13.72 -19.65
C LEU A 323 -21.93 13.25 -21.10
N GLU A 324 -23.02 13.17 -21.87
CA GLU A 324 -22.93 13.04 -23.33
C GLU A 324 -22.71 14.42 -23.97
N GLY A 325 -21.97 14.49 -25.09
CA GLY A 325 -21.59 15.74 -25.75
C GLY A 325 -22.78 16.63 -26.17
N ALA A 326 -23.93 16.04 -26.50
CA ALA A 326 -25.15 16.78 -26.81
C ALA A 326 -25.76 17.48 -25.57
N ALA A 327 -25.61 16.88 -24.38
CA ALA A 327 -26.09 17.42 -23.11
C ALA A 327 -25.11 18.43 -22.49
N TYR A 328 -23.86 18.47 -22.96
CA TYR A 328 -22.86 19.41 -22.48
C TYR A 328 -23.05 20.80 -23.11
N ALA A 329 -23.39 21.78 -22.27
CA ALA A 329 -23.50 23.19 -22.63
C ALA A 329 -22.73 24.02 -21.58
N PRO A 330 -21.44 24.34 -21.83
CA PRO A 330 -20.67 25.15 -20.89
C PRO A 330 -21.30 26.55 -20.80
N LEU A 331 -21.59 27.00 -19.58
CA LEU A 331 -22.04 28.37 -19.34
C LEU A 331 -20.90 29.33 -19.71
N ARG A 332 -21.00 29.99 -20.87
CA ARG A 332 -20.16 31.16 -21.17
C ARG A 332 -20.50 32.27 -20.18
N GLN A 333 -19.60 32.55 -19.24
CA GLN A 333 -19.54 33.85 -18.59
C GLN A 333 -18.37 34.61 -19.20
N THR A 334 -18.69 35.80 -19.71
CA THR A 334 -17.83 36.76 -20.40
C THR A 334 -16.68 37.26 -19.55
#